data_AF-G9Y4W9-F1
#
_entry.id   AF-G9Y4W9-F1
#
_cell.length_a   1.000
_cell.length_b   1.000
_cell.length_c   1.000
_cell.angle_alpha   90.00
_cell.angle_beta   90.00
_cell.angle_gamma   90.00
#
_symmetry.space_group_name_H-M   'P 1'
#
loop_
_entity.id
_entity.type
_entity.pdbx_description
1 polymer ?
#
loop_
_entity_poly.entity_id
_entity_poly.type
_entity_poly.pdbx_seq_one_letter_code
_entity_poly.pdbx_strand_id
1 'polypeptide(L)'
;MNIKYQEIENHLSSLLKALEQIFSSSEIAEVHEFIDYGEYGCALDTVMDIITDENKIINNYVLTKIINIYIIMDLDFDIARNKLSKYIIE
;
A
#
# COMPACT_ATOMS: atom_id res chain seq x y z
N MET A 1 0.57 -18.87 -13.78
CA MET A 1 0.51 -17.69 -12.89
C MET A 1 -0.42 -16.68 -13.54
N ASN A 2 -1.44 -16.19 -12.83
CA ASN A 2 -2.38 -15.21 -13.38
C ASN A 2 -1.66 -13.88 -13.58
N ILE A 3 -1.70 -13.30 -14.78
CA ILE A 3 -1.01 -12.05 -15.11
C ILE A 3 -1.38 -10.94 -14.11
N LYS A 4 -2.63 -10.91 -13.64
CA LYS A 4 -3.11 -9.97 -12.63
C LYS A 4 -2.37 -10.07 -11.28
N TYR A 5 -2.09 -11.28 -10.80
CA TYR A 5 -1.37 -11.45 -9.52
C TYR A 5 0.07 -10.97 -9.61
N GLN A 6 0.74 -11.25 -10.73
CA GLN A 6 2.10 -10.76 -10.97
C GLN A 6 2.14 -9.22 -11.01
N GLU A 7 1.11 -8.60 -11.60
CA GLU A 7 1.00 -7.15 -11.66
C GLU A 7 0.80 -6.55 -10.26
N ILE A 8 -0.10 -7.14 -9.45
CA ILE A 8 -0.31 -6.75 -8.05
C ILE A 8 0.99 -6.82 -7.25
N GLU A 9 1.72 -7.94 -7.34
CA GLU A 9 2.99 -8.13 -6.63
C GLU A 9 4.06 -7.13 -7.04
N ASN A 10 4.16 -6.80 -8.33
CA ASN A 10 5.11 -5.79 -8.82
C ASN A 10 4.78 -4.40 -8.25
N HIS A 11 3.48 -4.07 -8.19
CA HIS A 11 3.02 -2.80 -7.62
C HIS A 11 3.23 -2.74 -6.10
N LEU A 12 2.93 -3.83 -5.37
CA LEU A 12 3.18 -3.94 -3.93
C LEU A 12 4.67 -3.86 -3.60
N SER A 13 5.52 -4.57 -4.34
CA SER A 13 6.98 -4.49 -4.15
C SER A 13 7.51 -3.06 -4.36
N SER A 14 7.00 -2.37 -5.39
CA SER A 14 7.35 -0.97 -5.64
C SER A 14 6.85 -0.02 -4.54
N LEU A 15 5.67 -0.31 -3.98
CA LEU A 15 5.08 0.43 -2.87
C LEU A 15 5.92 0.26 -1.61
N LEU A 16 6.24 -0.98 -1.23
CA LEU A 16 7.05 -1.29 -0.05
C LEU A 16 8.42 -0.62 -0.08
N LYS A 17 9.09 -0.67 -1.24
CA LYS A 17 10.37 0.03 -1.41
C LYS A 17 10.28 1.55 -1.19
N ALA A 18 9.16 2.17 -1.55
CA ALA A 18 8.94 3.59 -1.28
C ALA A 18 8.62 3.85 0.19
N LEU A 19 7.93 2.91 0.84
CA LEU A 19 7.60 2.97 2.24
C LEU A 19 8.82 2.71 3.15
N GLU A 20 9.89 2.05 2.70
CA GLU A 20 11.11 1.84 3.52
C GLU A 20 11.75 3.13 4.07
N GLN A 21 11.46 4.29 3.46
CA GLN A 21 11.94 5.60 3.92
C GLN A 21 11.00 6.26 4.96
N ILE A 22 9.82 5.68 5.17
CA ILE A 22 8.71 6.23 5.98
C ILE A 22 8.37 5.27 7.13
N PHE A 23 8.34 3.98 6.83
CA PHE A 23 7.99 2.89 7.72
C PHE A 23 9.22 2.34 8.42
N SER A 24 9.02 1.82 9.63
CA SER A 24 10.04 1.05 10.32
C SER A 24 10.23 -0.33 9.66
N SER A 25 11.35 -0.99 9.96
CA SER A 25 11.60 -2.35 9.46
C SER A 25 10.56 -3.36 9.94
N SER A 26 9.98 -3.17 11.14
CA SER A 26 8.90 -4.04 11.65
C SER A 26 7.59 -3.82 10.91
N GLU A 27 7.23 -2.56 10.60
CA GLU A 27 6.05 -2.22 9.81
C GLU A 27 6.15 -2.81 8.38
N ILE A 28 7.33 -2.72 7.76
CA ILE A 28 7.57 -3.34 6.44
C ILE A 28 7.46 -4.87 6.52
N ALA A 29 7.99 -5.49 7.57
CA ALA A 29 7.92 -6.95 7.75
C ALA A 29 6.48 -7.44 7.93
N GLU A 30 5.66 -6.69 8.67
CA GLU A 30 4.23 -7.00 8.87
C GLU A 30 3.46 -7.01 7.54
N VAL A 31 3.66 -5.99 6.70
CA VAL A 31 3.01 -5.95 5.38
C VAL A 31 3.53 -7.08 4.48
N HIS A 32 4.82 -7.39 4.54
CA HIS A 32 5.42 -8.48 3.77
C HIS A 32 4.83 -9.85 4.10
N GLU A 33 4.49 -10.11 5.36
CA GLU A 33 3.89 -11.38 5.78
C GLU A 33 2.59 -11.66 5.03
N PHE A 34 1.71 -10.66 4.88
CA PHE A 34 0.48 -10.81 4.11
C PHE A 34 0.74 -11.09 2.62
N ILE A 35 1.76 -10.46 2.04
CA ILE A 35 2.12 -10.68 0.62
C ILE A 35 2.60 -12.13 0.41
N ASP A 36 3.39 -12.68 1.32
CA ASP A 36 3.91 -14.04 1.23
C ASP A 36 2.79 -15.10 1.25
N TYR A 37 1.67 -14.80 1.91
CA TYR A 37 0.47 -15.64 1.91
C TYR A 37 -0.53 -15.31 0.78
N GLY A 38 -0.23 -14.34 -0.09
CA GLY A 38 -1.12 -13.89 -1.17
C GLY A 38 -2.32 -13.08 -0.69
N GLU A 39 -2.29 -12.58 0.55
CA GLU A 39 -3.34 -11.77 1.17
C GLU A 39 -3.19 -10.28 0.82
N TYR A 40 -3.21 -9.95 -0.47
CA TYR A 40 -2.89 -8.60 -0.95
C TYR A 40 -3.86 -7.51 -0.45
N GLY A 41 -5.12 -7.87 -0.18
CA GLY A 41 -6.10 -6.96 0.43
C GLY A 41 -5.69 -6.59 1.85
N CYS A 42 -5.38 -7.60 2.68
CA CYS A 42 -4.85 -7.40 4.03
C CYS A 42 -3.57 -6.57 4.00
N ALA A 43 -2.64 -6.86 3.08
CA ALA A 43 -1.42 -6.08 2.93
C ALA A 43 -1.69 -4.58 2.68
N LEU A 44 -2.65 -4.25 1.81
CA LEU A 44 -3.06 -2.87 1.55
C LEU A 44 -3.73 -2.22 2.76
N ASP A 45 -4.62 -2.94 3.44
CA ASP A 45 -5.30 -2.44 4.63
C ASP A 45 -4.28 -2.12 5.73
N THR A 46 -3.33 -3.01 5.98
CA THR A 46 -2.23 -2.80 6.93
C THR A 46 -1.38 -1.58 6.55
N VAL A 47 -1.05 -1.38 5.27
CA VAL A 47 -0.33 -0.16 4.84
C VAL A 47 -1.15 1.10 5.17
N MET A 48 -2.44 1.10 4.87
CA MET A 48 -3.29 2.26 5.15
C MET A 48 -3.42 2.51 6.65
N ASP A 49 -3.57 1.46 7.45
CA ASP A 49 -3.73 1.55 8.90
C ASP A 49 -2.45 2.07 9.56
N ILE A 50 -1.26 1.59 9.17
CA ILE A 50 0.01 2.15 9.65
C ILE A 50 0.12 3.64 9.33
N ILE A 51 -0.26 4.07 8.11
CA ILE A 51 -0.23 5.49 7.74
C ILE A 51 -1.17 6.30 8.65
N THR A 52 -2.41 5.84 8.84
CA THR A 52 -3.41 6.60 9.58
C THR A 52 -3.18 6.59 11.09
N ASP A 53 -2.82 5.45 11.65
CA ASP A 53 -2.71 5.24 13.10
C ASP A 53 -1.45 5.89 13.65
N GLU A 54 -0.35 5.83 12.89
CA GLU A 54 0.92 6.45 13.27
C GLU A 54 1.11 7.86 12.70
N ASN A 55 0.12 8.39 11.98
CA ASN A 55 0.17 9.69 11.30
C ASN A 55 1.40 9.86 10.39
N LYS A 56 1.78 8.80 9.67
CA LYS A 56 2.91 8.86 8.74
C LYS A 56 2.57 9.80 7.58
N ILE A 57 3.50 10.67 7.21
CA ILE A 57 3.34 11.53 6.03
C ILE A 57 3.90 10.80 4.82
N ILE A 58 3.08 10.70 3.78
CA ILE A 58 3.40 10.06 2.51
C ILE A 58 3.46 11.09 1.39
N ASN A 59 4.10 10.76 0.28
CA ASN A 59 4.10 11.59 -0.93
C ASN A 59 3.06 11.10 -1.94
N ASN A 60 2.82 11.91 -2.98
CA ASN A 60 1.91 11.57 -4.07
C ASN A 60 2.27 10.27 -4.82
N TYR A 61 3.55 9.89 -4.83
CA TYR A 61 3.99 8.62 -5.45
C TYR A 61 3.45 7.41 -4.69
N VAL A 62 3.51 7.41 -3.35
CA VAL A 62 2.95 6.35 -2.51
C VAL A 62 1.43 6.23 -2.72
N LEU A 63 0.70 7.36 -2.68
CA LEU A 63 -0.75 7.35 -2.95
C LEU A 63 -1.05 6.76 -4.33
N THR A 64 -0.32 7.17 -5.36
CA THR A 64 -0.52 6.68 -6.73
C THR A 64 -0.34 5.17 -6.82
N LYS A 65 0.64 4.61 -6.09
CA LYS A 65 0.85 3.16 -6.04
C LYS A 65 -0.30 2.43 -5.37
N ILE A 66 -0.80 2.94 -4.25
CA ILE A 66 -1.97 2.38 -3.55
C ILE A 66 -3.19 2.38 -4.49
N ILE A 67 -3.49 3.51 -5.13
CA ILE A 67 -4.62 3.63 -6.07
C ILE A 67 -4.49 2.63 -7.23
N ASN A 68 -3.30 2.47 -7.81
CA ASN A 68 -3.10 1.52 -8.91
C ASN A 68 -3.39 0.08 -8.47
N ILE A 69 -2.99 -0.32 -7.26
CA ILE A 69 -3.28 -1.66 -6.75
C ILE A 69 -4.79 -1.84 -6.57
N TYR A 70 -5.49 -0.83 -6.01
CA TYR A 70 -6.95 -0.84 -5.89
C TYR A 70 -7.63 -1.03 -7.26
N ILE A 71 -7.18 -0.32 -8.29
CA ILE A 71 -7.72 -0.45 -9.66
C ILE A 71 -7.50 -1.87 -10.21
N ILE A 72 -6.31 -2.45 -10.04
CA ILE A 72 -5.99 -3.80 -10.53
C ILE A 72 -6.86 -4.86 -9.82
N MET A 73 -7.13 -4.64 -8.53
CA MET A 73 -7.95 -5.51 -7.69
C MET A 73 -9.46 -5.28 -7.82
N ASP A 74 -9.89 -4.32 -8.65
CA ASP A 74 -11.31 -3.93 -8.81
C ASP A 74 -11.95 -3.46 -7.48
N LEU A 75 -11.19 -2.71 -6.69
CA LEU A 75 -11.59 -2.12 -5.40
C LEU A 75 -11.95 -0.63 -5.55
N ASP A 76 -12.75 -0.12 -4.62
CA ASP A 76 -13.11 1.31 -4.57
C ASP A 76 -11.92 2.16 -4.07
N PHE A 77 -11.19 2.76 -5.01
CA PHE A 77 -10.02 3.58 -4.72
C PHE A 77 -10.36 4.93 -4.06
N ASP A 78 -11.62 5.37 -4.09
CA ASP A 78 -12.00 6.62 -3.41
C ASP A 78 -11.94 6.45 -1.88
N ILE A 79 -12.10 5.22 -1.37
CA ILE A 79 -11.86 4.90 0.04
C ILE A 79 -10.40 5.24 0.41
N ALA A 80 -9.44 4.72 -0.34
CA ALA A 80 -8.02 4.98 -0.10
C ALA A 80 -7.68 6.46 -0.25
N ARG A 81 -8.17 7.12 -1.30
CA ARG A 81 -7.93 8.55 -1.53
C ARG A 81 -8.47 9.40 -0.38
N ASN A 82 -9.69 9.15 0.06
CA ASN A 82 -10.31 9.92 1.14
C ASN A 82 -9.60 9.69 2.47
N LYS A 83 -9.29 8.43 2.80
CA LYS A 83 -8.59 8.05 4.04
C LYS A 83 -7.19 8.67 4.11
N LEU A 84 -6.46 8.70 3.00
CA LEU A 84 -5.06 9.15 2.97
C LEU A 84 -4.88 10.65 2.65
N SER A 85 -5.93 11.36 2.23
CA SER A 85 -5.85 12.76 1.78
C SER A 85 -5.16 13.73 2.75
N LYS A 86 -5.29 13.49 4.06
CA LYS A 86 -4.72 14.34 5.12
C LYS A 86 -3.26 14.05 5.44
N TYR A 87 -2.69 13.00 4.85
CA TYR A 87 -1.35 12.50 5.15
C TYR A 87 -0.38 12.73 3.99
N ILE A 88 -0.77 13.50 2.97
CA ILE A 88 0.02 13.73 1.77
C ILE A 88 0.80 15.04 1.93
N ILE A 89 2.10 14.98 1.68
CA ILE A 89 2.92 16.18 1.49
C ILE A 89 2.86 16.65 0.03
N GLU A 90 2.66 17.96 -0.15
CA GLU A 90 2.65 18.64 -1.46
C GLU A 90 4.01 18.57 -2.17
#